data_AF-A0A3D0WQ52-F1
#
_entry.id   AF-A0A3D0WQ52-F1
#
_cell.length_a   1.000
_cell.length_b   1.000
_cell.length_c   1.000
_cell.angle_alpha   90.00
_cell.angle_beta   90.00
_cell.angle_gamma   90.00
#
_symmetry.space_group_name_H-M   'P 1'
#
loop_
_entity.id
_entity.type
_entity.pdbx_description
1 polymer ?
#
loop_
_entity_poly.entity_id
_entity_poly.type
_entity_poly.pdbx_seq_one_letter_code
_entity_poly.pdbx_strand_id
1 'polypeptide(L)'
;ADLIRLTTQGVREAENLRLIHQQLREKGYSTPLSADIHFNPRAAHVAATVAEKVRINPGNFVDKQKTFAVVEYTDEEYVQELEKIRSKVVPFLQVCKEHGTAVRIGVNHGSLSDRIMTRFGDTPEGMVESCMEYLRIALDEGFTDIVISMKASNTLLMTKAVRLLVDRMDKENIHFPLHLGVTEAGDGEDGRMKSAVGIGALLSDGLGDTVRVSLSEDPEAEVPVARKIVDYVAKREGHKPILGELYPGFSPFSTDKRETRAVRNIGGGFVPVVISDRNAIADMSINPHFIPDYIYVGDNVPGNFPKGMKSIVDFPNWEDRIDNFPMFTAGNISDIKECQAAVKFLQLSYPQLTDEVLSVLKNTEKLVVILQTSHVNGVGEQRAFFHKLLNGHCDIPV
;
A
#
# COMPACT_ATOMS: atom_id res chain seq x y z
N ALA A 1 6.23 -2.61 21.73
CA ALA A 1 5.88 -3.52 20.62
C ALA A 1 4.98 -4.59 21.19
N ASP A 2 3.94 -4.99 20.46
CA ASP A 2 2.93 -5.93 20.96
C ASP A 2 3.30 -7.40 20.67
N LEU A 3 4.26 -7.62 19.77
CA LEU A 3 4.85 -8.92 19.41
C LEU A 3 6.32 -8.68 19.07
N ILE A 4 7.23 -9.50 19.60
CA ILE A 4 8.67 -9.41 19.31
C ILE A 4 9.07 -10.60 18.45
N ARG A 5 9.77 -10.36 17.34
CA ARG A 5 10.25 -11.43 16.47
C ARG A 5 11.76 -11.58 16.57
N LEU A 6 12.23 -12.81 16.76
CA LEU A 6 13.63 -13.17 16.91
C LEU A 6 14.05 -14.17 15.84
N THR A 7 15.17 -13.89 15.18
CA THR A 7 15.76 -14.80 14.19
C THR A 7 16.21 -16.10 14.84
N THR A 8 15.75 -17.23 14.31
CA THR A 8 16.01 -18.56 14.87
C THR A 8 16.49 -19.50 13.75
N GLN A 9 17.76 -19.38 13.34
CA GLN A 9 18.25 -20.06 12.13
C GLN A 9 18.45 -21.57 12.30
N GLY A 10 18.78 -22.03 13.51
CA GLY A 10 19.07 -23.42 13.81
C GLY A 10 18.42 -23.91 15.11
N VAL A 11 18.62 -25.20 15.38
CA VAL A 11 18.10 -25.86 16.59
C VAL A 11 18.70 -25.22 17.86
N ARG A 12 19.99 -24.88 17.83
CA ARG A 12 20.67 -24.20 18.94
C ARG A 12 20.02 -22.85 19.25
N GLU A 13 19.72 -22.05 18.24
CA GLU A 13 19.04 -20.76 18.42
C GLU A 13 17.60 -20.97 18.94
N ALA A 14 16.91 -22.03 18.50
CA ALA A 14 15.58 -22.38 19.00
C ALA A 14 15.60 -22.85 20.46
N GLU A 15 16.65 -23.56 20.88
CA GLU A 15 16.86 -23.93 22.29
C GLU A 15 17.20 -22.69 23.14
N ASN A 16 18.05 -21.79 22.63
CA ASN A 16 18.36 -20.53 23.32
C ASN A 16 17.13 -19.62 23.44
N LEU A 17 16.21 -19.67 22.49
CA LEU A 17 14.93 -18.95 22.58
C LEU A 17 14.14 -19.37 23.83
N ARG A 18 14.26 -20.62 24.29
CA ARG A 18 13.63 -21.09 25.54
C ARG A 18 14.20 -20.36 26.76
N LEU A 19 15.52 -20.21 26.81
CA LEU A 19 16.19 -19.50 27.90
C LEU A 19 15.82 -18.01 27.90
N ILE A 20 15.77 -17.40 26.72
CA ILE A 20 15.35 -16.00 26.56
C ILE A 20 13.89 -15.83 27.04
N HIS A 21 12.99 -16.70 26.56
CA HIS A 21 11.58 -16.68 26.93
C HIS A 21 11.39 -16.82 28.45
N GLN A 22 12.05 -17.81 29.06
CA GLN A 22 12.01 -18.03 30.51
C GLN A 22 12.47 -16.80 31.29
N GLN A 23 13.64 -16.24 30.96
CA GLN A 23 14.16 -15.06 31.66
C GLN A 23 13.27 -13.82 31.49
N LEU A 24 12.64 -13.64 30.33
CA LEU A 24 11.70 -12.55 30.12
C LEU A 24 10.46 -12.71 31.00
N ARG A 25 9.91 -13.92 31.09
CA ARG A 25 8.75 -14.24 31.95
C ARG A 25 9.10 -14.10 33.44
N GLU A 26 10.27 -14.56 33.87
CA GLU A 26 10.79 -14.38 35.24
C GLU A 26 10.94 -12.89 35.62
N LYS A 27 11.31 -12.05 34.65
CA LYS A 27 11.37 -10.59 34.82
C LYS A 27 10.00 -9.90 34.71
N GLY A 28 8.91 -10.65 34.52
CA GLY A 28 7.54 -10.13 34.45
C GLY A 28 7.11 -9.59 33.08
N TYR A 29 7.90 -9.81 32.01
CA TYR A 29 7.51 -9.43 30.65
C TYR A 29 6.60 -10.49 30.04
N SER A 30 5.43 -10.08 29.53
CA SER A 30 4.42 -10.96 28.94
C SER A 30 4.28 -10.85 27.41
N THR A 31 5.05 -9.96 26.76
CA THR A 31 5.02 -9.82 25.30
C THR A 31 5.28 -11.16 24.60
N PRO A 32 4.44 -11.57 23.64
CA PRO A 32 4.65 -12.81 22.89
C PRO A 32 5.91 -12.75 22.01
N LEU A 33 6.55 -13.90 21.84
CA LEU A 33 7.72 -14.07 20.98
C LEU A 33 7.34 -14.81 19.70
N SER A 34 7.89 -14.35 18.58
CA SER A 34 7.80 -15.03 17.30
C SER A 34 9.18 -15.49 16.82
N ALA A 35 9.33 -16.79 16.54
CA ALA A 35 10.54 -17.34 15.97
C ALA A 35 10.54 -17.19 14.43
N ASP A 36 11.60 -16.63 13.85
CA ASP A 36 11.76 -16.50 12.40
C ASP A 36 12.64 -17.61 11.82
N ILE A 37 12.00 -18.61 11.20
CA ILE A 37 12.65 -19.77 10.59
C ILE A 37 12.71 -19.60 9.08
N HIS A 38 13.90 -19.79 8.52
CA HIS A 38 14.13 -19.64 7.08
C HIS A 38 14.29 -20.97 6.33
N PHE A 39 15.08 -21.92 6.86
CA PHE A 39 15.51 -23.12 6.10
C PHE A 39 15.42 -24.45 6.84
N ASN A 40 15.23 -24.45 8.16
CA ASN A 40 15.44 -25.63 8.99
C ASN A 40 14.13 -26.11 9.64
N PRO A 41 13.43 -27.12 9.05
CA PRO A 41 12.23 -27.69 9.64
C PRO A 41 12.43 -28.16 11.07
N ARG A 42 13.57 -28.77 11.42
CA ARG A 42 13.85 -29.22 12.79
C ARG A 42 13.87 -28.06 13.79
N ALA A 43 14.47 -26.92 13.40
CA ALA A 43 14.44 -25.72 14.22
C ALA A 43 13.01 -25.19 14.40
N ALA A 44 12.15 -25.29 13.37
CA ALA A 44 10.75 -24.90 13.47
C ALA A 44 9.97 -25.77 14.47
N HIS A 45 10.20 -27.09 14.50
CA HIS A 45 9.56 -27.98 15.47
C HIS A 45 9.97 -27.60 16.90
N VAL A 46 11.26 -27.39 17.15
CA VAL A 46 11.74 -26.98 18.48
C VAL A 46 11.17 -25.61 18.86
N ALA A 47 11.21 -24.64 17.96
CA ALA A 47 10.67 -23.30 18.20
C ALA A 47 9.16 -23.32 18.48
N ALA A 48 8.41 -24.22 17.83
CA ALA A 48 6.97 -24.37 18.05
C ALA A 48 6.62 -24.86 19.47
N THR A 49 7.55 -25.51 20.17
CA THR A 49 7.35 -25.90 21.59
C THR A 49 7.64 -24.78 22.59
N VAL A 50 8.11 -23.61 22.12
CA VAL A 50 8.65 -22.55 22.97
C VAL A 50 8.00 -21.19 22.70
N ALA A 51 7.92 -20.79 21.43
CA ALA A 51 7.43 -19.48 21.03
C ALA A 51 5.93 -19.50 20.79
N GLU A 52 5.23 -18.40 21.08
CA GLU A 52 3.81 -18.27 20.80
C GLU A 52 3.50 -18.24 19.29
N LYS A 53 4.50 -17.95 18.45
CA LYS A 53 4.35 -17.91 16.99
C LYS A 53 5.60 -18.33 16.23
N VAL A 54 5.47 -19.14 15.18
CA VAL A 54 6.58 -19.48 14.28
C VAL A 54 6.31 -18.92 12.89
N ARG A 55 7.24 -18.14 12.33
CA ARG A 55 7.20 -17.77 10.91
C ARG A 55 8.00 -18.77 10.08
N ILE A 56 7.37 -19.22 9.00
CA ILE A 56 8.00 -20.00 7.93
C ILE A 56 7.94 -19.23 6.60
N ASN A 57 8.78 -19.63 5.65
CA ASN A 57 8.79 -19.10 4.29
C ASN A 57 8.58 -20.24 3.29
N PRO A 58 7.44 -20.27 2.57
CA PRO A 58 7.11 -21.33 1.62
C PRO A 58 8.23 -21.69 0.64
N GLY A 59 8.96 -20.70 0.12
CA GLY A 59 9.93 -20.95 -0.94
C GLY A 59 11.23 -21.62 -0.49
N ASN A 60 11.52 -21.65 0.82
CA ASN A 60 12.77 -22.19 1.36
C ASN A 60 12.58 -23.19 2.52
N PHE A 61 11.34 -23.44 2.96
CA PHE A 61 11.08 -24.33 4.09
C PHE A 61 11.29 -25.81 3.74
N VAL A 62 10.90 -26.20 2.52
CA VAL A 62 11.04 -27.57 2.01
C VAL A 62 12.12 -27.68 0.96
N ASP A 63 12.23 -26.66 0.10
CA ASP A 63 13.11 -26.64 -1.06
C ASP A 63 14.55 -26.26 -0.68
N LYS A 64 15.53 -26.80 -1.42
CA LYS A 64 16.93 -26.37 -1.29
C LYS A 64 17.06 -24.94 -1.85
N GLN A 65 18.12 -24.22 -1.45
CA GLN A 65 18.46 -22.94 -2.07
C GLN A 65 18.49 -23.05 -3.59
N LYS A 66 17.92 -22.04 -4.28
CA LYS A 66 17.81 -21.91 -5.74
C LYS A 66 19.06 -22.41 -6.45
N THR A 67 18.91 -23.38 -7.34
CA THR A 67 20.01 -23.85 -8.20
C THR A 67 20.02 -23.16 -9.56
N PHE A 68 19.02 -22.32 -9.88
CA PHE A 68 18.86 -21.60 -11.16
C PHE A 68 18.93 -22.51 -12.41
N ALA A 69 18.77 -23.83 -12.25
CA ALA A 69 18.63 -24.73 -13.36
C ALA A 69 17.21 -24.57 -13.92
N VAL A 70 17.08 -24.16 -15.18
CA VAL A 70 15.78 -24.11 -15.87
C VAL A 70 15.30 -25.54 -16.04
N VAL A 71 14.45 -25.97 -15.11
CA VAL A 71 13.71 -27.22 -15.18
C VAL A 71 12.26 -26.84 -15.46
N GLU A 72 11.77 -27.18 -16.65
CA GLU A 72 10.34 -27.21 -16.91
C GLU A 72 9.74 -28.36 -16.11
N TYR A 73 8.76 -28.06 -15.26
CA TYR A 73 8.07 -29.08 -14.46
C TYR A 73 6.82 -29.54 -15.23
N THR A 74 6.63 -30.85 -15.35
CA THR A 74 5.32 -31.39 -15.77
C THR A 74 4.28 -31.22 -14.66
N ASP A 75 2.99 -31.34 -14.99
CA ASP A 75 1.94 -31.29 -13.96
C ASP A 75 2.10 -32.42 -12.93
N GLU A 76 2.57 -33.60 -13.33
CA GLU A 76 2.85 -34.71 -12.41
C GLU A 76 4.00 -34.38 -11.47
N GLU A 77 5.09 -33.79 -11.98
CA GLU A 77 6.23 -33.36 -11.15
C GLU A 77 5.82 -32.27 -10.17
N TYR A 78 4.96 -31.34 -10.59
CA TYR A 78 4.41 -30.29 -9.74
C TYR A 78 3.63 -30.88 -8.55
N VAL A 79 2.78 -31.87 -8.81
CA VAL A 79 2.03 -32.59 -7.76
C VAL A 79 2.97 -33.34 -6.81
N GLN A 80 4.04 -33.95 -7.33
CA GLN A 80 5.03 -34.63 -6.49
C GLN A 80 5.77 -33.65 -5.57
N GLU A 81 6.08 -32.44 -6.02
CA GLU A 81 6.66 -31.39 -5.17
C GLU A 81 5.68 -30.93 -4.08
N LEU A 82 4.39 -30.81 -4.40
CA LEU A 82 3.35 -30.51 -3.39
C LEU A 82 3.28 -31.59 -2.31
N GLU A 83 3.37 -32.87 -2.66
CA GLU A 83 3.42 -33.96 -1.68
C GLU A 83 4.67 -33.92 -0.81
N LYS A 84 5.83 -33.52 -1.36
CA LYS A 84 7.04 -33.27 -0.57
C LYS A 84 6.83 -32.14 0.42
N ILE A 85 6.15 -31.06 0.03
CA ILE A 85 5.79 -29.96 0.93
C ILE A 85 4.91 -30.49 2.06
N ARG A 86 3.83 -31.22 1.72
CA ARG A 86 2.90 -31.83 2.68
C ARG A 86 3.65 -32.69 3.70
N SER A 87 4.59 -33.54 3.26
CA SER A 87 5.36 -34.42 4.14
C SER A 87 6.17 -33.72 5.25
N LYS A 88 6.54 -32.44 5.06
CA LYS A 88 7.29 -31.66 6.06
C LYS A 88 6.40 -30.67 6.82
N VAL A 89 5.40 -30.10 6.15
CA VAL A 89 4.50 -29.10 6.74
C VAL A 89 3.51 -29.75 7.69
N VAL A 90 2.93 -30.91 7.35
CA VAL A 90 1.93 -31.57 8.19
C VAL A 90 2.47 -31.92 9.59
N PRO A 91 3.64 -32.57 9.75
CA PRO A 91 4.20 -32.82 11.09
C PRO A 91 4.48 -31.53 11.87
N PHE A 92 4.93 -30.48 11.19
CA PHE A 92 5.15 -29.18 11.83
C PHE A 92 3.83 -28.56 12.33
N LEU A 93 2.76 -28.62 11.53
CA LEU A 93 1.44 -28.12 11.93
C LEU A 93 0.88 -28.92 13.10
N GLN A 94 1.09 -30.24 13.15
CA GLN A 94 0.69 -31.08 14.28
C GLN A 94 1.37 -30.63 15.59
N VAL A 95 2.68 -30.41 15.57
CA VAL A 95 3.41 -29.84 16.73
C VAL A 95 2.84 -28.47 17.11
N CYS A 96 2.53 -27.62 16.14
CA CYS A 96 1.92 -26.31 16.42
C CYS A 96 0.55 -26.45 17.10
N LYS A 97 -0.29 -27.40 16.68
CA LYS A 97 -1.57 -27.69 17.35
C LYS A 97 -1.39 -28.15 18.78
N GLU A 98 -0.48 -29.10 19.01
CA GLU A 98 -0.22 -29.66 20.34
C GLU A 98 0.22 -28.60 21.34
N HIS A 99 0.96 -27.59 20.88
CA HIS A 99 1.51 -26.52 21.71
C HIS A 99 0.70 -25.21 21.69
N GLY A 100 -0.35 -25.11 20.88
CA GLY A 100 -1.13 -23.87 20.72
C GLY A 100 -0.34 -22.73 20.05
N THR A 101 0.59 -23.08 19.17
CA THR A 101 1.51 -22.13 18.53
C THR A 101 0.97 -21.66 17.19
N ALA A 102 0.85 -20.35 16.99
CA ALA A 102 0.41 -19.78 15.73
C ALA A 102 1.51 -19.87 14.66
N VAL A 103 1.12 -19.96 13.38
CA VAL A 103 2.05 -19.97 12.24
C VAL A 103 1.90 -18.69 11.44
N ARG A 104 3.02 -18.07 11.04
CA ARG A 104 2.99 -17.09 9.95
C ARG A 104 3.56 -17.69 8.68
N ILE A 105 2.73 -17.78 7.64
CA ILE A 105 3.17 -18.11 6.28
C ILE A 105 3.60 -16.81 5.61
N GLY A 106 4.92 -16.60 5.49
CA GLY A 106 5.47 -15.34 4.99
C GLY A 106 6.22 -15.49 3.68
N VAL A 107 5.55 -15.16 2.58
CA VAL A 107 6.12 -15.18 1.22
C VAL A 107 6.87 -13.86 0.97
N ASN A 108 8.11 -14.01 0.49
CA ASN A 108 8.92 -12.90 0.03
C ASN A 108 9.16 -13.04 -1.47
N HIS A 109 9.01 -11.96 -2.22
CA HIS A 109 9.24 -11.93 -3.67
C HIS A 109 10.61 -12.53 -4.07
N GLY A 110 11.70 -12.12 -3.41
CA GLY A 110 13.05 -12.62 -3.74
C GLY A 110 13.31 -14.11 -3.49
N SER A 111 12.42 -14.81 -2.78
CA SER A 111 12.62 -16.21 -2.38
C SER A 111 11.46 -17.11 -2.81
N LEU A 112 10.82 -16.86 -3.95
CA LEU A 112 9.91 -17.83 -4.56
C LEU A 112 10.69 -19.10 -4.93
N SER A 113 10.05 -20.24 -4.72
CA SER A 113 10.56 -21.58 -5.07
C SER A 113 10.61 -21.79 -6.59
N ASP A 114 11.50 -22.67 -7.04
CA ASP A 114 11.73 -22.94 -8.46
C ASP A 114 10.44 -23.39 -9.19
N ARG A 115 9.59 -24.25 -8.60
CA ARG A 115 8.30 -24.66 -9.22
C ARG A 115 7.37 -23.48 -9.54
N ILE A 116 7.33 -22.50 -8.63
CA ILE A 116 6.46 -21.31 -8.73
C ILE A 116 7.04 -20.37 -9.77
N MET A 117 8.36 -20.18 -9.74
CA MET A 117 9.09 -19.37 -10.71
C MET A 117 8.92 -19.90 -12.14
N THR A 118 9.00 -21.22 -12.35
CA THR A 118 8.80 -21.82 -13.68
C THR A 118 7.36 -21.66 -14.18
N ARG A 119 6.36 -21.87 -13.32
CA ARG A 119 4.93 -21.88 -13.73
C ARG A 119 4.30 -20.50 -13.81
N PHE A 120 4.64 -19.60 -12.89
CA PHE A 120 4.02 -18.28 -12.73
C PHE A 120 4.98 -17.11 -12.93
N GLY A 121 6.29 -17.36 -12.96
CA GLY A 121 7.31 -16.30 -13.00
C GLY A 121 7.45 -15.55 -11.67
N ASP A 122 8.28 -14.50 -11.69
CA ASP A 122 8.45 -13.56 -10.57
C ASP A 122 7.29 -12.54 -10.58
N THR A 123 6.08 -13.03 -10.29
CA THR A 123 4.83 -12.28 -10.45
C THR A 123 4.03 -12.21 -9.14
N PRO A 124 3.16 -11.20 -8.96
CA PRO A 124 2.18 -11.16 -7.87
C PRO A 124 1.37 -12.46 -7.76
N GLU A 125 0.97 -13.02 -8.90
CA GLU A 125 0.22 -14.27 -8.99
C GLU A 125 1.03 -15.46 -8.46
N GLY A 126 2.32 -15.55 -8.79
CA GLY A 126 3.22 -16.55 -8.23
C GLY A 126 3.39 -16.42 -6.71
N MET A 127 3.46 -15.19 -6.18
CA MET A 127 3.48 -14.98 -4.73
C MET A 127 2.21 -15.48 -4.05
N VAL A 128 1.04 -15.20 -4.65
CA VAL A 128 -0.27 -15.63 -4.12
C VAL A 128 -0.34 -17.16 -4.11
N GLU A 129 -0.04 -17.83 -5.21
CA GLU A 129 -0.08 -19.30 -5.28
C GLU A 129 0.88 -19.94 -4.28
N SER A 130 2.10 -19.42 -4.14
CA SER A 130 3.07 -19.92 -3.16
C SER A 130 2.54 -19.91 -1.73
N CYS A 131 1.64 -18.97 -1.38
CA CYS A 131 0.98 -18.97 -0.08
C CYS A 131 -0.24 -19.88 -0.06
N MET A 132 -1.09 -19.82 -1.08
CA MET A 132 -2.34 -20.59 -1.15
C MET A 132 -2.10 -22.10 -1.06
N GLU A 133 -1.01 -22.60 -1.63
CA GLU A 133 -0.61 -24.02 -1.48
C GLU A 133 -0.44 -24.43 -0.02
N TYR A 134 0.24 -23.61 0.78
CA TYR A 134 0.44 -23.88 2.20
C TYR A 134 -0.86 -23.72 3.01
N LEU A 135 -1.72 -22.76 2.63
CA LEU A 135 -3.03 -22.56 3.26
C LEU A 135 -3.95 -23.75 3.02
N ARG A 136 -4.02 -24.25 1.78
CA ARG A 136 -4.84 -25.42 1.43
C ARG A 136 -4.39 -26.66 2.20
N ILE A 137 -3.07 -26.91 2.28
CA ILE A 137 -2.52 -27.99 3.11
C ILE A 137 -2.92 -27.81 4.58
N ALA A 138 -2.81 -26.60 5.14
CA ALA A 138 -3.16 -26.36 6.52
C ALA A 138 -4.65 -26.58 6.81
N LEU A 139 -5.53 -26.18 5.88
CA LEU A 139 -6.97 -26.36 5.98
C LEU A 139 -7.38 -27.83 5.86
N ASP A 140 -6.75 -28.62 4.98
CA ASP A 140 -6.96 -30.07 4.91
C ASP A 140 -6.65 -30.76 6.24
N GLU A 141 -5.62 -30.27 6.94
CA GLU A 141 -5.27 -30.75 8.28
C GLU A 141 -6.13 -30.11 9.38
N GLY A 142 -7.02 -29.17 9.07
CA GLY A 142 -7.84 -28.44 10.06
C GLY A 142 -7.02 -27.53 10.99
N PHE A 143 -5.97 -26.89 10.48
CA PHE A 143 -5.15 -25.91 11.20
C PHE A 143 -5.47 -24.49 10.73
N THR A 144 -5.96 -23.65 11.65
CA THR A 144 -6.44 -22.29 11.33
C THR A 144 -5.69 -21.16 12.04
N ASP A 145 -4.77 -21.48 12.95
CA ASP A 145 -3.99 -20.48 13.70
C ASP A 145 -2.87 -19.89 12.84
N ILE A 146 -3.26 -19.25 11.74
CA ILE A 146 -2.39 -18.76 10.68
C ILE A 146 -2.50 -17.25 10.55
N VAL A 147 -1.37 -16.61 10.29
CA VAL A 147 -1.27 -15.24 9.78
C VAL A 147 -0.48 -15.27 8.47
N ILE A 148 -0.82 -14.43 7.50
CA ILE A 148 -0.17 -14.39 6.20
C ILE A 148 0.64 -13.11 6.03
N SER A 149 1.74 -13.14 5.30
CA SER A 149 2.37 -11.91 4.80
C SER A 149 2.90 -12.07 3.39
N MET A 150 2.69 -11.05 2.56
CA MET A 150 3.31 -10.89 1.24
C MET A 150 4.25 -9.69 1.30
N LYS A 151 5.55 -9.90 1.11
CA LYS A 151 6.55 -8.83 1.16
C LYS A 151 7.33 -8.72 -0.15
N ALA A 152 7.46 -7.48 -0.62
CA ALA A 152 8.34 -7.11 -1.71
C ALA A 152 8.97 -5.75 -1.41
N SER A 153 10.13 -5.46 -2.02
CA SER A 153 10.76 -4.15 -1.91
C SER A 153 10.08 -3.13 -2.82
N ASN A 154 9.47 -3.57 -3.92
CA ASN A 154 8.58 -2.74 -4.73
C ASN A 154 7.19 -2.66 -4.09
N THR A 155 6.77 -1.45 -3.69
CA THR A 155 5.48 -1.22 -3.03
C THR A 155 4.29 -1.51 -3.93
N LEU A 156 4.37 -1.20 -5.24
CA LEU A 156 3.30 -1.50 -6.19
C LEU A 156 3.07 -3.01 -6.30
N LEU A 157 4.14 -3.77 -6.44
CA LEU A 157 4.08 -5.22 -6.49
C LEU A 157 3.50 -5.81 -5.19
N MET A 158 3.98 -5.34 -4.03
CA MET A 158 3.49 -5.78 -2.73
C MET A 158 1.99 -5.53 -2.58
N THR A 159 1.52 -4.31 -2.87
CA THR A 159 0.10 -3.97 -2.73
C THR A 159 -0.78 -4.78 -3.68
N LYS A 160 -0.35 -4.96 -4.94
CA LYS A 160 -1.04 -5.82 -5.91
C LYS A 160 -1.12 -7.27 -5.43
N ALA A 161 -0.02 -7.84 -4.94
CA ALA A 161 0.02 -9.22 -4.43
C ALA A 161 -0.91 -9.43 -3.23
N VAL A 162 -0.96 -8.49 -2.28
CA VAL A 162 -1.88 -8.57 -1.13
C VAL A 162 -3.34 -8.49 -1.58
N ARG A 163 -3.68 -7.57 -2.48
CA ARG A 163 -5.06 -7.46 -3.01
C ARG A 163 -5.48 -8.72 -3.75
N LEU A 164 -4.60 -9.29 -4.57
CA LEU A 164 -4.86 -10.55 -5.29
C LEU A 164 -5.00 -11.74 -4.33
N LEU A 165 -4.20 -11.78 -3.25
CA LEU A 165 -4.34 -12.79 -2.22
C LEU A 165 -5.73 -12.73 -1.58
N VAL A 166 -6.20 -11.53 -1.22
CA VAL A 166 -7.53 -11.34 -0.62
C VAL A 166 -8.63 -11.77 -1.59
N ASP A 167 -8.59 -11.31 -2.84
CA ASP A 167 -9.55 -11.75 -3.88
C ASP A 167 -9.56 -13.28 -4.05
N ARG A 168 -8.39 -13.93 -3.97
CA ARG A 168 -8.32 -15.38 -4.05
C ARG A 168 -8.92 -16.07 -2.82
N MET A 169 -8.60 -15.57 -1.64
CA MET A 169 -9.13 -16.05 -0.37
C MET A 169 -10.66 -15.92 -0.33
N ASP A 170 -11.21 -14.80 -0.77
CA ASP A 170 -12.65 -14.57 -0.89
C ASP A 170 -13.31 -15.58 -1.85
N LYS A 171 -12.69 -15.86 -3.00
CA LYS A 171 -13.18 -16.86 -3.98
C LYS A 171 -13.18 -18.28 -3.44
N GLU A 172 -12.23 -18.62 -2.58
CA GLU A 172 -12.14 -19.92 -1.91
C GLU A 172 -12.89 -19.94 -0.56
N ASN A 173 -13.51 -18.82 -0.16
CA ASN A 173 -14.22 -18.62 1.11
C ASN A 173 -13.35 -18.97 2.34
N ILE A 174 -12.09 -18.56 2.30
CA ILE A 174 -11.13 -18.71 3.40
C ILE A 174 -10.65 -17.33 3.82
N HIS A 175 -10.41 -17.09 5.11
CA HIS A 175 -10.04 -15.76 5.59
C HIS A 175 -9.00 -15.88 6.70
N PHE A 176 -7.87 -15.19 6.54
CA PHE A 176 -6.77 -15.20 7.50
C PHE A 176 -6.22 -13.79 7.72
N PRO A 177 -5.76 -13.46 8.95
CA PRO A 177 -5.15 -12.17 9.23
C PRO A 177 -3.91 -11.88 8.37
N LEU A 178 -3.77 -10.62 7.97
CA LEU A 178 -2.69 -10.09 7.15
C LEU A 178 -1.66 -9.35 8.00
N HIS A 179 -0.41 -9.79 7.91
CA HIS A 179 0.75 -9.07 8.41
C HIS A 179 1.42 -8.25 7.31
N LEU A 180 1.28 -6.93 7.40
CA LEU A 180 1.82 -5.99 6.43
C LEU A 180 3.24 -5.56 6.78
N GLY A 181 4.07 -5.40 5.75
CA GLY A 181 5.37 -4.76 5.88
C GLY A 181 6.14 -4.80 4.58
N VAL A 182 6.81 -3.69 4.27
CA VAL A 182 7.74 -3.59 3.14
C VAL A 182 9.07 -4.20 3.55
N THR A 183 9.69 -5.01 2.68
CA THR A 183 11.06 -5.49 2.90
C THR A 183 12.07 -4.50 2.33
N GLU A 184 13.25 -4.41 2.95
CA GLU A 184 14.33 -3.53 2.48
C GLU A 184 13.82 -2.09 2.27
N ALA A 185 13.22 -1.52 3.32
CA ALA A 185 12.68 -0.17 3.22
C ALA A 185 13.81 0.85 3.01
N GLY A 186 14.99 0.59 3.59
CA GLY A 186 16.12 1.51 3.65
C GLY A 186 16.27 2.10 5.05
N ASP A 187 17.11 3.11 5.17
CA ASP A 187 17.31 3.91 6.36
C ASP A 187 16.62 5.28 6.23
N GLY A 188 16.53 5.99 7.36
CA GLY A 188 16.13 7.40 7.37
C GLY A 188 14.74 7.66 6.77
N GLU A 189 14.58 8.82 6.16
CA GLU A 189 13.28 9.25 5.62
C GLU A 189 12.82 8.39 4.45
N ASP A 190 13.73 7.86 3.63
CA ASP A 190 13.38 6.99 2.51
C ASP A 190 12.71 5.69 2.98
N GLY A 191 13.27 5.05 4.02
CA GLY A 191 12.67 3.86 4.62
C GLY A 191 11.30 4.13 5.24
N ARG A 192 11.14 5.31 5.87
CA ARG A 192 9.87 5.74 6.46
C ARG A 192 8.81 6.02 5.39
N MET A 193 9.16 6.78 4.35
CA MET A 193 8.28 7.09 3.23
C MET A 193 7.85 5.84 2.48
N LYS A 194 8.79 4.95 2.15
CA LYS A 194 8.50 3.70 1.44
C LYS A 194 7.57 2.79 2.25
N SER A 195 7.77 2.73 3.57
CA SER A 195 6.89 1.99 4.48
C SER A 195 5.49 2.61 4.55
N ALA A 196 5.40 3.94 4.63
CA ALA A 196 4.13 4.67 4.63
C ALA A 196 3.34 4.46 3.33
N VAL A 197 4.00 4.50 2.18
CA VAL A 197 3.38 4.24 0.87
C VAL A 197 2.86 2.79 0.78
N GLY A 198 3.70 1.80 1.12
CA GLY A 198 3.31 0.39 1.01
C GLY A 198 2.25 -0.04 2.01
N ILE A 199 2.47 0.22 3.31
CA ILE A 199 1.58 -0.20 4.39
C ILE A 199 0.31 0.67 4.40
N GLY A 200 0.47 2.00 4.28
CA GLY A 200 -0.65 2.94 4.34
C GLY A 200 -1.64 2.79 3.19
N ALA A 201 -1.19 2.37 2.00
CA ALA A 201 -2.07 2.06 0.88
C ALA A 201 -3.03 0.90 1.21
N LEU A 202 -2.50 -0.21 1.76
CA LEU A 202 -3.30 -1.39 2.11
C LEU A 202 -4.20 -1.14 3.32
N LEU A 203 -3.69 -0.48 4.36
CA LEU A 203 -4.54 -0.11 5.50
C LEU A 203 -5.67 0.84 5.07
N SER A 204 -5.43 1.70 4.07
CA SER A 204 -6.49 2.56 3.51
C SER A 204 -7.52 1.79 2.69
N ASP A 205 -7.21 0.57 2.25
CA ASP A 205 -8.17 -0.36 1.64
C ASP A 205 -8.93 -1.19 2.70
N GLY A 206 -8.63 -1.00 3.99
CA GLY A 206 -9.16 -1.83 5.07
C GLY A 206 -8.44 -3.18 5.22
N LEU A 207 -7.27 -3.35 4.60
CA LEU A 207 -6.49 -4.58 4.63
C LEU A 207 -5.33 -4.44 5.62
N GLY A 208 -5.23 -5.38 6.57
CA GLY A 208 -4.10 -5.47 7.51
C GLY A 208 -4.51 -5.57 8.98
N ASP A 209 -3.98 -6.58 9.67
CA ASP A 209 -4.29 -6.89 11.06
C ASP A 209 -3.09 -6.68 11.99
N THR A 210 -1.88 -6.73 11.43
CA THR A 210 -0.64 -6.44 12.14
C THR A 210 0.37 -5.83 11.17
N VAL A 211 1.21 -4.92 11.66
CA VAL A 211 2.19 -4.20 10.83
C VAL A 211 3.61 -4.38 11.36
N ARG A 212 4.59 -4.36 10.46
CA ARG A 212 5.99 -4.14 10.80
C ARG A 212 6.64 -3.24 9.76
N VAL A 213 7.18 -2.12 10.22
CA VAL A 213 8.13 -1.28 9.47
C VAL A 213 9.49 -1.96 9.55
N SER A 214 10.24 -2.08 8.44
CA SER A 214 11.55 -2.75 8.42
C SER A 214 12.63 -1.75 8.03
N LEU A 215 13.22 -1.07 9.03
CA LEU A 215 14.29 -0.08 8.83
C LEU A 215 15.66 -0.74 8.96
N SER A 216 16.68 -0.15 8.33
CA SER A 216 18.09 -0.51 8.54
C SER A 216 18.70 0.17 9.78
N GLU A 217 17.87 0.46 10.78
CA GLU A 217 18.21 1.17 12.04
C GLU A 217 17.94 0.26 13.25
N ASP A 218 18.26 0.75 14.45
CA ASP A 218 17.89 0.06 15.69
C ASP A 218 16.38 -0.22 15.76
N PRO A 219 15.96 -1.40 16.25
CA PRO A 219 14.56 -1.84 16.18
C PRO A 219 13.57 -0.89 16.92
N GLU A 220 14.05 -0.13 17.89
CA GLU A 220 13.29 0.91 18.60
C GLU A 220 12.80 2.01 17.66
N ALA A 221 13.49 2.24 16.53
CA ALA A 221 13.08 3.21 15.52
C ALA A 221 11.90 2.73 14.65
N GLU A 222 11.67 1.41 14.54
CA GLU A 222 10.58 0.85 13.72
C GLU A 222 9.19 1.16 14.32
N VAL A 223 9.06 1.03 15.64
CA VAL A 223 7.75 1.09 16.34
C VAL A 223 7.08 2.46 16.24
N PRO A 224 7.76 3.61 16.46
CA PRO A 224 7.14 4.92 16.32
C PRO A 224 6.58 5.17 14.92
N VAL A 225 7.26 4.69 13.87
CA VAL A 225 6.81 4.82 12.48
C VAL A 225 5.58 3.97 12.24
N ALA A 226 5.61 2.71 12.69
CA ALA A 226 4.46 1.81 12.60
C ALA A 226 3.21 2.40 13.27
N ARG A 227 3.36 2.94 14.48
CA ARG A 227 2.27 3.60 15.21
C ARG A 227 1.72 4.81 14.46
N LYS A 228 2.57 5.70 13.93
CA LYS A 228 2.11 6.85 13.13
C LYS A 228 1.24 6.44 11.94
N ILE A 229 1.62 5.36 11.24
CA ILE A 229 0.87 4.84 10.09
C ILE A 229 -0.48 4.26 10.54
N VAL A 230 -0.50 3.46 11.60
CA VAL A 230 -1.73 2.87 12.15
C VAL A 230 -2.67 3.94 12.70
N ASP A 231 -2.16 4.86 13.52
CA ASP A 231 -2.91 5.95 14.13
C ASP A 231 -3.55 6.86 13.05
N TYR A 232 -2.86 7.07 11.92
CA TYR A 232 -3.40 7.84 10.79
C TYR A 232 -4.68 7.21 10.21
N VAL A 233 -4.74 5.87 10.12
CA VAL A 233 -5.92 5.16 9.62
C VAL A 233 -6.97 5.00 10.72
N ALA A 234 -6.55 4.75 11.96
CA ALA A 234 -7.44 4.61 13.11
C ALA A 234 -8.26 5.90 13.39
N LYS A 235 -7.72 7.08 13.08
CA LYS A 235 -8.46 8.36 13.14
C LYS A 235 -9.75 8.39 12.30
N ARG A 236 -9.89 7.46 11.36
CA ARG A 236 -11.06 7.35 10.49
C ARG A 236 -12.22 6.61 11.17
N GLU A 237 -11.99 5.95 12.31
CA GLU A 237 -13.06 5.24 13.02
C GLU A 237 -14.25 6.18 13.30
N GLY A 238 -15.46 5.71 12.96
CA GLY A 238 -16.69 6.49 13.12
C GLY A 238 -16.84 7.70 12.19
N HIS A 239 -16.02 7.83 11.15
CA HIS A 239 -16.17 8.91 10.17
C HIS A 239 -17.54 8.88 9.47
N LYS A 240 -18.00 10.04 8.97
CA LYS A 240 -19.25 10.13 8.19
C LYS A 240 -19.16 9.22 6.96
N PRO A 241 -20.19 8.39 6.66
CA PRO A 241 -20.16 7.53 5.48
C PRO A 241 -19.94 8.31 4.18
N ILE A 242 -19.11 7.77 3.29
CA ILE A 242 -18.88 8.29 1.94
C ILE A 242 -19.70 7.42 0.99
N LEU A 243 -20.75 7.99 0.40
CA LEU A 243 -21.68 7.27 -0.48
C LEU A 243 -21.22 7.38 -1.94
N GLY A 244 -20.21 6.61 -2.32
CA GLY A 244 -19.70 6.51 -3.69
C GLY A 244 -20.19 5.27 -4.44
N GLU A 245 -20.33 5.39 -5.77
CA GLU A 245 -20.61 4.26 -6.66
C GLU A 245 -19.32 3.79 -7.33
N LEU A 246 -19.01 2.51 -7.23
CA LEU A 246 -17.82 1.93 -7.89
C LEU A 246 -17.99 1.97 -9.41
N TYR A 247 -16.94 2.40 -10.12
CA TYR A 247 -16.88 2.25 -11.57
C TYR A 247 -16.61 0.79 -11.93
N PRO A 248 -17.48 0.10 -12.69
CA PRO A 248 -17.32 -1.34 -12.97
C PRO A 248 -16.01 -1.71 -13.68
N GLY A 249 -15.42 -0.78 -14.45
CA GLY A 249 -14.14 -1.01 -15.13
C GLY A 249 -12.91 -0.71 -14.26
N PHE A 250 -13.08 -0.30 -13.00
CA PHE A 250 -11.95 -0.04 -12.10
C PHE A 250 -11.36 -1.34 -11.58
N SER A 251 -10.06 -1.52 -11.77
CA SER A 251 -9.32 -2.66 -11.23
C SER A 251 -8.41 -2.21 -10.08
N PRO A 252 -8.58 -2.75 -8.86
CA PRO A 252 -7.66 -2.48 -7.74
C PRO A 252 -6.29 -3.13 -7.95
N PHE A 253 -6.14 -3.95 -8.99
CA PHE A 253 -4.90 -4.65 -9.38
C PHE A 253 -4.13 -3.92 -10.48
N SER A 254 -4.70 -2.88 -11.08
CA SER A 254 -4.05 -2.08 -12.13
C SER A 254 -3.40 -0.82 -11.56
N THR A 255 -2.31 -0.40 -12.21
CA THR A 255 -1.63 0.88 -11.98
C THR A 255 -1.74 1.81 -13.19
N ASP A 256 -2.68 1.53 -14.10
CA ASP A 256 -2.91 2.32 -15.30
C ASP A 256 -3.33 3.74 -14.93
N LYS A 257 -2.80 4.71 -15.68
CA LYS A 257 -3.18 6.11 -15.52
C LYS A 257 -4.59 6.30 -16.08
N ARG A 258 -5.41 7.09 -15.38
CA ARG A 258 -6.68 7.55 -15.94
C ARG A 258 -6.41 8.41 -17.17
N GLU A 259 -7.02 8.06 -18.28
CA GLU A 259 -6.95 8.89 -19.49
C GLU A 259 -7.69 10.21 -19.27
N THR A 260 -7.03 11.31 -19.66
CA THR A 260 -7.55 12.67 -19.52
C THR A 260 -7.24 13.47 -20.77
N ARG A 261 -8.06 14.47 -21.07
CA ARG A 261 -7.66 15.53 -22.01
C ARG A 261 -6.52 16.35 -21.41
N ALA A 262 -5.70 16.92 -22.28
CA ALA A 262 -4.65 17.85 -21.87
C ALA A 262 -5.18 19.28 -21.80
N VAL A 263 -4.84 19.98 -20.71
CA VAL A 263 -5.01 21.43 -20.57
C VAL A 263 -3.63 22.02 -20.28
N ARG A 264 -3.05 22.69 -21.29
CA ARG A 264 -1.66 23.17 -21.26
C ARG A 264 -0.66 22.04 -20.95
N ASN A 265 -0.08 22.00 -19.75
CA ASN A 265 0.86 20.97 -19.29
C ASN A 265 0.23 20.02 -18.25
N ILE A 266 -1.09 19.99 -18.11
CA ILE A 266 -1.82 19.20 -17.10
C ILE A 266 -2.73 18.19 -17.82
N GLY A 267 -2.69 16.92 -17.40
CA GLY A 267 -3.46 15.84 -18.01
C GLY A 267 -2.83 15.28 -19.30
N GLY A 268 -3.56 14.40 -19.98
CA GLY A 268 -3.07 13.68 -21.15
C GLY A 268 -1.79 12.89 -20.85
N GLY A 269 -0.77 13.08 -21.67
CA GLY A 269 0.55 12.43 -21.52
C GLY A 269 1.56 13.23 -20.69
N PHE A 270 1.20 14.37 -20.11
CA PHE A 270 2.13 15.20 -19.36
C PHE A 270 2.48 14.58 -17.99
N VAL A 271 3.64 14.97 -17.46
CA VAL A 271 4.05 14.61 -16.09
C VAL A 271 3.24 15.40 -15.06
N PRO A 272 3.13 14.91 -13.80
CA PRO A 272 2.46 15.66 -12.74
C PRO A 272 3.05 17.05 -12.56
N VAL A 273 2.19 18.06 -12.39
CA VAL A 273 2.59 19.44 -12.13
C VAL A 273 2.69 19.70 -10.64
N VAL A 274 3.57 20.61 -10.25
CA VAL A 274 3.73 21.07 -8.87
C VAL A 274 3.13 22.46 -8.70
N ILE A 275 2.15 22.58 -7.80
CA ILE A 275 1.56 23.85 -7.40
C ILE A 275 2.05 24.19 -5.99
N SER A 276 2.77 25.30 -5.85
CA SER A 276 3.16 25.82 -4.53
C SER A 276 2.03 26.71 -4.00
N ASP A 277 1.37 26.28 -2.92
CA ASP A 277 0.44 27.15 -2.19
C ASP A 277 1.21 28.18 -1.35
N ARG A 278 0.97 29.47 -1.60
CA ARG A 278 1.56 30.60 -0.88
C ARG A 278 0.50 31.63 -0.49
N ASN A 279 -0.78 31.26 -0.43
CA ASN A 279 -1.85 32.18 -0.06
C ASN A 279 -1.65 32.83 1.33
N ALA A 280 -1.00 32.12 2.25
CA ALA A 280 -0.72 32.54 3.62
C ALA A 280 0.79 32.74 3.89
N ILE A 281 1.62 32.80 2.84
CA ILE A 281 3.08 32.88 2.96
C ILE A 281 3.59 34.14 2.24
N ALA A 282 4.21 35.05 2.97
CA ALA A 282 4.76 36.29 2.41
C ALA A 282 6.06 36.06 1.60
N ASP A 283 6.82 35.01 1.93
CA ASP A 283 8.04 34.66 1.20
C ASP A 283 7.69 34.06 -0.16
N MET A 284 8.13 34.74 -1.22
CA MET A 284 7.97 34.32 -2.61
C MET A 284 9.26 33.73 -3.20
N SER A 285 10.31 33.53 -2.40
CA SER A 285 11.58 32.95 -2.85
C SER A 285 11.42 31.54 -3.44
N ILE A 286 12.17 31.25 -4.51
CA ILE A 286 12.16 29.94 -5.19
C ILE A 286 13.50 29.27 -5.00
N ASN A 287 13.49 28.03 -4.52
CA ASN A 287 14.67 27.20 -4.52
C ASN A 287 14.96 26.76 -5.97
N PRO A 288 16.16 27.05 -6.53
CA PRO A 288 16.46 26.73 -7.92
C PRO A 288 16.47 25.22 -8.23
N HIS A 289 16.54 24.35 -7.21
CA HIS A 289 16.43 22.90 -7.37
C HIS A 289 14.98 22.39 -7.34
N PHE A 290 14.04 23.17 -6.81
CA PHE A 290 12.64 22.79 -6.62
C PHE A 290 11.71 23.90 -7.13
N ILE A 291 11.68 24.05 -8.45
CA ILE A 291 10.89 25.08 -9.12
C ILE A 291 9.46 24.54 -9.35
N PRO A 292 8.42 25.16 -8.77
CA PRO A 292 7.04 24.76 -9.03
C PRO A 292 6.58 25.20 -10.43
N ASP A 293 5.63 24.49 -11.01
CA ASP A 293 5.02 24.85 -12.30
C ASP A 293 4.11 26.09 -12.18
N TYR A 294 3.43 26.19 -11.03
CA TYR A 294 2.47 27.22 -10.66
C TYR A 294 2.60 27.62 -9.19
N ILE A 295 2.22 28.85 -8.86
CA ILE A 295 2.16 29.37 -7.50
C ILE A 295 0.74 29.88 -7.25
N TYR A 296 0.04 29.31 -6.27
CA TYR A 296 -1.24 29.83 -5.83
C TYR A 296 -1.01 30.94 -4.79
N VAL A 297 -1.58 32.12 -5.04
CA VAL A 297 -1.34 33.34 -4.25
C VAL A 297 -2.59 33.89 -3.55
N GLY A 298 -3.72 33.16 -3.63
CA GLY A 298 -5.00 33.64 -3.10
C GLY A 298 -5.53 34.82 -3.89
N ASP A 299 -5.90 35.90 -3.20
CA ASP A 299 -6.62 37.03 -3.78
C ASP A 299 -5.81 37.88 -4.77
N ASN A 300 -4.49 38.04 -4.59
CA ASN A 300 -3.71 38.99 -5.40
C ASN A 300 -2.28 38.52 -5.62
N VAL A 301 -1.72 38.82 -6.80
CA VAL A 301 -0.29 38.61 -7.08
C VAL A 301 0.52 39.67 -6.33
N PRO A 302 1.42 39.29 -5.40
CA PRO A 302 2.17 40.27 -4.62
C PRO A 302 3.28 40.93 -5.45
N GLY A 303 3.71 42.13 -5.05
CA GLY A 303 4.75 42.88 -5.77
C GLY A 303 6.13 42.20 -5.82
N ASN A 304 6.41 41.26 -4.91
CA ASN A 304 7.62 40.44 -4.88
C ASN A 304 7.46 39.09 -5.62
N PHE A 305 6.41 38.92 -6.44
CA PHE A 305 6.18 37.68 -7.18
C PHE A 305 7.36 37.34 -8.12
N PRO A 306 7.83 36.09 -8.19
CA PRO A 306 9.06 35.76 -8.91
C PRO A 306 8.86 35.85 -10.42
N LYS A 307 9.80 36.51 -11.10
CA LYS A 307 9.75 36.68 -12.56
C LYS A 307 9.74 35.33 -13.28
N GLY A 308 8.85 35.18 -14.26
CA GLY A 308 8.74 33.98 -15.09
C GLY A 308 7.96 32.83 -14.44
N MET A 309 7.46 32.99 -13.20
CA MET A 309 6.56 32.03 -12.58
C MET A 309 5.12 32.24 -13.05
N LYS A 310 4.30 31.19 -12.94
CA LYS A 310 2.87 31.22 -13.28
C LYS A 310 2.05 31.39 -11.99
N SER A 311 1.15 32.35 -11.97
CA SER A 311 0.29 32.62 -10.81
C SER A 311 -1.08 31.98 -10.98
N ILE A 312 -1.64 31.52 -9.88
CA ILE A 312 -3.05 31.14 -9.74
C ILE A 312 -3.67 32.09 -8.72
N VAL A 313 -4.75 32.77 -9.09
CA VAL A 313 -5.40 33.83 -8.30
C VAL A 313 -6.89 33.54 -8.19
N ASP A 314 -7.49 33.80 -7.03
CA ASP A 314 -8.93 33.63 -6.83
C ASP A 314 -9.74 34.48 -7.82
N PHE A 315 -10.69 33.85 -8.51
CA PHE A 315 -11.42 34.43 -9.63
C PHE A 315 -11.99 35.85 -9.38
N PRO A 316 -12.56 36.18 -8.20
CA PRO A 316 -13.12 37.52 -7.96
C PRO A 316 -12.12 38.67 -8.14
N ASN A 317 -10.83 38.40 -7.96
CA ASN A 317 -9.74 39.38 -8.04
C ASN A 317 -8.78 39.07 -9.22
N TRP A 318 -9.11 38.08 -10.04
CA TRP A 318 -8.28 37.70 -11.18
C TRP A 318 -8.42 38.69 -12.34
N GLU A 319 -7.30 38.94 -13.01
CA GLU A 319 -7.23 39.75 -14.22
C GLU A 319 -6.58 38.97 -15.36
N ASP A 320 -7.08 39.14 -16.58
CA ASP A 320 -6.57 38.46 -17.77
C ASP A 320 -5.19 39.03 -18.18
N ARG A 321 -4.15 38.30 -17.80
CA ARG A 321 -2.74 38.65 -18.03
C ARG A 321 -1.95 37.38 -18.33
N ILE A 322 -0.82 37.53 -19.03
CA ILE A 322 0.06 36.40 -19.36
C ILE A 322 0.51 35.69 -18.09
N ASP A 323 0.41 34.35 -18.08
CA ASP A 323 0.81 33.48 -16.97
C ASP A 323 0.14 33.79 -15.62
N ASN A 324 -1.09 34.33 -15.67
CA ASN A 324 -1.98 34.53 -14.53
C ASN A 324 -3.30 33.77 -14.74
N PHE A 325 -3.63 32.80 -13.89
CA PHE A 325 -4.78 31.90 -14.08
C PHE A 325 -5.82 32.04 -12.96
N PRO A 326 -7.13 32.02 -13.29
CA PRO A 326 -8.19 32.11 -12.28
C PRO A 326 -8.41 30.77 -11.57
N MET A 327 -8.61 30.85 -10.26
CA MET A 327 -9.16 29.79 -9.40
C MET A 327 -10.63 30.04 -9.12
N PHE A 328 -11.47 29.15 -9.60
CA PHE A 328 -12.89 29.07 -9.29
C PHE A 328 -13.13 28.13 -8.11
N THR A 329 -14.29 28.27 -7.49
CA THR A 329 -14.83 27.35 -6.49
C THR A 329 -16.21 26.89 -6.94
N ALA A 330 -16.82 25.94 -6.23
CA ALA A 330 -18.21 25.58 -6.48
C ALA A 330 -19.19 26.78 -6.40
N GLY A 331 -18.85 27.84 -5.65
CA GLY A 331 -19.72 29.01 -5.44
C GLY A 331 -19.79 29.97 -6.63
N ASN A 332 -18.81 29.94 -7.54
CA ASN A 332 -18.75 30.81 -8.72
C ASN A 332 -18.59 30.00 -10.03
N ILE A 333 -19.06 28.74 -10.02
CA ILE A 333 -18.93 27.83 -11.15
C ILE A 333 -19.70 28.30 -12.40
N SER A 334 -20.76 29.11 -12.22
CA SER A 334 -21.53 29.71 -13.32
C SER A 334 -20.67 30.61 -14.20
N ASP A 335 -19.69 31.28 -13.60
CA ASP A 335 -18.92 32.35 -14.24
C ASP A 335 -17.79 31.80 -15.14
N ILE A 336 -17.49 30.49 -14.98
CA ILE A 336 -16.48 29.77 -15.76
C ILE A 336 -16.73 29.84 -17.28
N LYS A 337 -18.01 29.87 -17.68
CA LYS A 337 -18.42 29.90 -19.08
C LYS A 337 -18.04 31.20 -19.78
N GLU A 338 -18.04 32.31 -19.04
CA GLU A 338 -17.75 33.64 -19.59
C GLU A 338 -16.24 33.93 -19.59
N CYS A 339 -15.50 33.30 -18.69
CA CYS A 339 -14.05 33.44 -18.58
C CYS A 339 -13.31 32.92 -19.84
N GLN A 340 -12.38 33.70 -20.39
CA GLN A 340 -11.58 33.35 -21.57
C GLN A 340 -10.14 32.93 -21.25
N ALA A 341 -9.81 32.73 -19.97
CA ALA A 341 -8.47 32.36 -19.53
C ALA A 341 -7.93 31.11 -20.24
N ALA A 342 -6.62 31.10 -20.50
CA ALA A 342 -5.95 29.99 -21.18
C ALA A 342 -5.97 28.67 -20.37
N VAL A 343 -6.04 28.77 -19.05
CA VAL A 343 -6.30 27.66 -18.11
C VAL A 343 -7.22 28.22 -17.03
N LYS A 344 -8.21 27.43 -16.62
CA LYS A 344 -9.13 27.74 -15.51
C LYS A 344 -8.96 26.65 -14.48
N PHE A 345 -8.67 27.01 -13.24
CA PHE A 345 -8.63 26.06 -12.13
C PHE A 345 -9.96 26.07 -11.40
N LEU A 346 -10.45 24.92 -10.98
CA LEU A 346 -11.69 24.82 -10.21
C LEU A 346 -11.46 23.93 -9.00
N GLN A 347 -11.50 24.53 -7.83
CA GLN A 347 -11.36 23.84 -6.56
C GLN A 347 -12.68 23.15 -6.19
N LEU A 348 -12.63 21.82 -6.04
CA LEU A 348 -13.81 20.99 -5.77
C LEU A 348 -13.51 19.89 -4.76
N SER A 349 -14.53 19.54 -3.98
CA SER A 349 -14.59 18.33 -3.17
C SER A 349 -15.64 17.36 -3.72
N TYR A 350 -15.61 16.11 -3.25
CA TYR A 350 -16.59 15.10 -3.67
C TYR A 350 -18.06 15.48 -3.40
N PRO A 351 -18.45 16.02 -2.22
CA PRO A 351 -19.83 16.43 -1.98
C PRO A 351 -20.32 17.53 -2.94
N GLN A 352 -19.40 18.31 -3.52
CA GLN A 352 -19.70 19.37 -4.48
C GLN A 352 -19.80 18.84 -5.92
N LEU A 353 -19.37 17.60 -6.21
CA LEU A 353 -19.46 17.00 -7.54
C LEU A 353 -20.89 16.50 -7.80
N THR A 354 -21.83 17.41 -7.99
CA THR A 354 -23.21 17.09 -8.43
C THR A 354 -23.23 16.74 -9.92
N ASP A 355 -24.37 16.26 -10.43
CA ASP A 355 -24.49 15.93 -11.86
C ASP A 355 -24.50 17.19 -12.74
N GLU A 356 -24.98 18.30 -12.20
CA GLU A 356 -24.88 19.63 -12.81
C GLU A 356 -23.41 20.07 -12.93
N VAL A 357 -22.65 19.95 -11.83
CA VAL A 357 -21.21 20.26 -11.82
C VAL A 357 -20.47 19.33 -12.80
N LEU A 358 -20.76 18.04 -12.79
CA LEU A 358 -20.18 17.08 -13.73
C LEU A 358 -20.45 17.45 -15.20
N SER A 359 -21.66 17.95 -15.51
CA SER A 359 -22.00 18.47 -16.84
C SER A 359 -21.15 19.69 -17.19
N VAL A 360 -20.90 20.60 -16.24
CA VAL A 360 -19.98 21.73 -16.44
C VAL A 360 -18.55 21.22 -16.71
N LEU A 361 -18.06 20.25 -15.93
CA LEU A 361 -16.70 19.69 -16.11
C LEU A 361 -16.51 19.10 -17.51
N LYS A 362 -17.51 18.38 -18.02
CA LYS A 362 -17.45 17.79 -19.37
C LYS A 362 -17.39 18.83 -20.48
N ASN A 363 -18.25 19.83 -20.39
CA ASN A 363 -18.52 20.78 -21.48
C ASN A 363 -17.65 22.05 -21.43
N THR A 364 -16.79 22.19 -20.42
CA THR A 364 -15.91 23.36 -20.28
C THR A 364 -14.50 23.05 -20.77
N GLU A 365 -14.09 23.73 -21.83
CA GLU A 365 -12.71 23.69 -22.32
C GLU A 365 -11.74 24.39 -21.36
N LYS A 366 -10.47 23.95 -21.38
CA LYS A 366 -9.36 24.54 -20.62
C LYS A 366 -9.57 24.57 -19.10
N LEU A 367 -10.42 23.69 -18.58
CA LEU A 367 -10.70 23.54 -17.16
C LEU A 367 -9.86 22.42 -16.54
N VAL A 368 -9.27 22.70 -15.38
CA VAL A 368 -8.52 21.77 -14.52
C VAL A 368 -9.17 21.79 -13.15
N VAL A 369 -9.41 20.63 -12.57
CA VAL A 369 -9.89 20.54 -11.19
C VAL A 369 -8.71 20.59 -10.22
N ILE A 370 -8.85 21.28 -9.10
CA ILE A 370 -7.99 21.05 -7.93
C ILE A 370 -8.84 20.33 -6.88
N LEU A 371 -8.56 19.05 -6.68
CA LEU A 371 -9.30 18.22 -5.75
C LEU A 371 -8.88 18.52 -4.31
N GLN A 372 -9.86 18.88 -3.49
CA GLN A 372 -9.68 19.11 -2.06
C GLN A 372 -10.62 18.22 -1.24
N THR A 373 -10.27 18.04 0.03
CA THR A 373 -11.09 17.33 0.99
C THR A 373 -10.81 17.84 2.40
N SER A 374 -11.87 18.04 3.17
CA SER A 374 -11.79 18.24 4.63
C SER A 374 -12.27 16.99 5.39
N HIS A 375 -12.50 15.89 4.67
CA HIS A 375 -13.01 14.66 5.23
C HIS A 375 -11.89 13.89 5.92
N VAL A 376 -12.16 13.34 7.10
CA VAL A 376 -11.14 12.60 7.89
C VAL A 376 -10.63 11.35 7.15
N ASN A 377 -11.50 10.69 6.39
CA ASN A 377 -11.12 9.70 5.39
C ASN A 377 -10.97 10.35 4.01
N GLY A 378 -9.97 11.21 3.85
CA GLY A 378 -9.74 11.94 2.61
C GLY A 378 -9.45 11.03 1.41
N VAL A 379 -8.71 9.93 1.63
CA VAL A 379 -8.42 8.94 0.57
C VAL A 379 -9.71 8.31 0.04
N GLY A 380 -10.63 7.92 0.93
CA GLY A 380 -11.93 7.39 0.53
C GLY A 380 -12.76 8.40 -0.26
N GLU A 381 -12.82 9.66 0.20
CA GLU A 381 -13.60 10.72 -0.46
C GLU A 381 -13.03 11.06 -1.85
N GLN A 382 -11.70 11.14 -1.97
CA GLN A 382 -11.02 11.38 -3.24
C GLN A 382 -11.20 10.21 -4.22
N ARG A 383 -11.17 8.96 -3.75
CA ARG A 383 -11.51 7.79 -4.58
C ARG A 383 -12.94 7.87 -5.12
N ALA A 384 -13.90 8.22 -4.26
CA ALA A 384 -15.29 8.40 -4.68
C ALA A 384 -15.43 9.49 -5.76
N PHE A 385 -14.66 10.59 -5.66
CA PHE A 385 -14.57 11.62 -6.70
C PHE A 385 -14.14 11.03 -8.04
N PHE A 386 -13.04 10.26 -8.07
CA PHE A 386 -12.55 9.64 -9.31
C PHE A 386 -13.53 8.61 -9.89
N HIS A 387 -14.18 7.79 -9.05
CA HIS A 387 -15.20 6.87 -9.53
C HIS A 387 -16.40 7.60 -10.14
N LYS A 388 -16.83 8.72 -9.56
CA LYS A 388 -17.89 9.55 -10.14
C LYS A 388 -17.47 10.15 -11.49
N LEU A 389 -16.22 10.59 -11.64
CA LEU A 389 -15.71 11.02 -12.95
C LEU A 389 -15.72 9.88 -13.98
N LEU A 390 -15.27 8.68 -13.59
CA LEU A 390 -15.21 7.51 -14.48
C LEU A 390 -16.59 7.03 -14.91
N ASN A 391 -17.54 6.90 -13.97
CA ASN A 391 -18.95 6.61 -14.26
C ASN A 391 -19.57 7.69 -15.17
N GLY A 392 -19.13 8.94 -14.97
CA GLY A 392 -19.51 10.03 -15.83
C GLY A 392 -18.84 10.02 -17.20
N HIS A 393 -17.84 9.20 -17.50
CA HIS A 393 -16.99 9.37 -18.69
C HIS A 393 -16.41 10.79 -18.80
N CYS A 394 -16.00 11.37 -17.67
CA CYS A 394 -15.40 12.69 -17.61
C CYS A 394 -13.87 12.58 -17.64
N ASP A 395 -13.28 13.08 -18.71
CA ASP A 395 -11.84 13.05 -18.99
C ASP A 395 -11.10 14.28 -18.45
N ILE A 396 -11.73 15.09 -17.60
CA ILE A 396 -11.16 16.32 -17.08
C ILE A 396 -9.86 16.04 -16.30
N PRO A 397 -8.77 16.81 -16.49
CA PRO A 397 -7.61 16.74 -15.62
C PRO A 397 -7.94 17.21 -14.19
N VAL A 398 -7.34 16.53 -13.21
CA VAL A 398 -7.50 16.77 -11.76
C VAL A 398 -6.11 16.86 -11.14
#